data_AF-A0A1G3BDZ5-F1
#
_entry.id   AF-A0A1G3BDZ5-F1
#
_cell.length_a   1.000
_cell.length_b   1.000
_cell.length_c   1.000
_cell.angle_alpha   90.00
_cell.angle_beta   90.00
_cell.angle_gamma   90.00
#
_symmetry.space_group_name_H-M   'P 1'
#
loop_
_entity.id
_entity.type
_entity.pdbx_description
1 polymer ?
#
loop_
_entity_poly.entity_id
_entity_poly.type
_entity_poly.pdbx_seq_one_letter_code
_entity_poly.pdbx_strand_id
1 'polypeptide(L)' 'MTQGLITDKLADELREYLAFRHFFIHSYGFMLDEEHLKRLTDKVFDVWGAFSSRINEVLKEYKS' A
#
# COMPACT_ATOMS: atom_id res chain seq x y z
N MET A 1 3.43 -4.17 15.80
CA MET A 1 2.50 -3.08 16.15
C MET A 1 3.11 -1.80 15.59
N THR A 2 2.52 -1.25 14.52
CA THR A 2 2.88 0.08 13.99
C THR A 2 2.40 1.11 15.00
N GLN A 3 3.32 1.75 15.72
CA GLN A 3 2.99 2.79 16.69
C GLN A 3 2.33 3.98 15.96
N GLY A 4 0.99 4.03 15.92
CA GLY A 4 0.17 5.20 15.57
C GLY A 4 0.35 5.85 14.19
N LEU A 5 1.36 5.45 13.40
CA LEU A 5 1.74 6.14 12.18
C LEU A 5 0.68 5.98 11.09
N ILE A 6 0.15 4.77 10.96
CA ILE A 6 -0.90 4.40 10.01
C ILE A 6 -1.94 3.51 10.72
N THR A 7 -3.18 3.52 10.22
CA THR A 7 -4.25 2.64 10.73
C THR A 7 -3.98 1.19 10.33
N ASP A 8 -4.52 0.24 11.10
CA ASP A 8 -4.38 -1.19 10.79
C ASP A 8 -4.94 -1.53 9.39
N LYS A 9 -6.07 -0.90 9.02
CA LYS A 9 -6.65 -1.03 7.68
C LYS A 9 -5.68 -0.58 6.58
N LEU A 10 -5.05 0.59 6.73
CA LEU A 10 -4.09 1.09 5.76
C LEU A 10 -2.83 0.20 5.71
N ALA A 11 -2.42 -0.35 6.85
CA ALA A 11 -1.32 -1.31 6.90
C ALA A 11 -1.65 -2.61 6.14
N ASP A 12 -2.88 -3.11 6.25
CA ASP A 12 -3.34 -4.29 5.49
C ASP A 12 -3.40 -4.01 3.99
N GLU A 13 -3.93 -2.85 3.58
CA GLU A 13 -3.94 -2.46 2.16
C GLU A 13 -2.52 -2.34 1.60
N LEU A 14 -1.58 -1.73 2.34
CA LEU A 14 -0.18 -1.63 1.94
C LEU A 14 0.53 -2.99 1.87
N ARG A 15 0.14 -3.96 2.71
CA ARG A 15 0.69 -5.32 2.67
C ARG A 15 0.41 -6.00 1.34
N GLU A 16 -0.77 -5.81 0.75
CA GLU A 16 -1.10 -6.39 -0.56
C GLU A 16 -0.11 -5.91 -1.64
N TYR A 17 0.24 -4.62 -1.64
CA TYR A 17 1.22 -4.07 -2.58
C TYR A 17 2.66 -4.54 -2.31
N LEU A 18 3.06 -4.69 -1.04
CA LEU A 18 4.37 -5.22 -0.68
C LEU A 18 4.52 -6.70 -1.09
N ALA A 19 3.46 -7.49 -0.88
CA ALA A 19 3.39 -8.88 -1.30
C ALA A 19 3.43 -8.97 -2.84
N PHE A 20 2.66 -8.13 -3.53
CA PHE A 20 2.70 -8.05 -4.99
C PHE A 20 4.10 -7.67 -5.50
N ARG A 21 4.76 -6.69 -4.91
CA ARG A 21 6.14 -6.32 -5.28
C ARG A 21 7.11 -7.50 -5.14
N HIS A 22 7.03 -8.22 -4.01
CA HIS A 22 7.85 -9.41 -3.79
C HIS A 22 7.56 -10.48 -4.86
N PHE A 23 6.29 -10.77 -5.09
CA PHE A 23 5.87 -11.74 -6.10
C PHE A 23 6.36 -11.33 -7.49
N PHE A 24 6.06 -10.11 -7.96
CA PHE A 24 6.39 -9.60 -9.28
C PHE A 24 7.89 -9.69 -9.60
N ILE A 25 8.75 -9.40 -8.62
CA ILE A 25 10.21 -9.48 -8.80
C ILE A 25 10.68 -10.93 -9.03
N HIS A 26 10.01 -11.92 -8.43
CA HIS A 26 10.44 -13.31 -8.44
C HIS A 26 9.62 -14.20 -9.38
N SER A 27 8.46 -13.74 -9.84
CA SER A 27 7.55 -14.49 -10.70
C SER A 27 7.86 -14.25 -12.18
N TYR A 28 7.72 -15.30 -12.98
CA TYR A 28 7.55 -15.14 -14.42
C TYR A 28 6.17 -14.54 -14.74
N GLY A 29 6.08 -13.71 -15.79
CA GLY A 29 4.87 -12.96 -16.12
C GLY A 29 3.61 -13.80 -16.36
N PHE A 30 3.73 -15.07 -16.77
CA PHE A 30 2.58 -15.98 -16.94
C PHE A 30 1.96 -16.44 -15.60
N MET A 31 2.65 -16.22 -14.47
CA MET A 31 2.11 -16.50 -13.14
C MET A 31 1.35 -15.31 -12.56
N LEU A 32 1.29 -14.18 -13.28
CA LEU A 32 0.49 -13.04 -12.86
C LEU A 32 -0.99 -13.32 -13.07
N ASP A 33 -1.77 -13.11 -12.01
CA ASP A 33 -3.22 -13.17 -12.05
C ASP A 33 -3.80 -11.80 -12.44
N GLU A 34 -4.47 -11.74 -13.58
CA GLU A 34 -5.02 -10.49 -14.12
C GLU A 34 -6.07 -9.87 -13.19
N GLU A 35 -6.91 -10.69 -12.57
CA GLU A 35 -7.98 -10.22 -11.69
C GLU A 35 -7.40 -9.57 -10.42
N HIS A 36 -6.35 -10.18 -9.85
CA HIS A 36 -5.61 -9.63 -8.73
C HIS A 36 -4.88 -8.34 -9.11
N LEU A 37 -4.21 -8.30 -10.26
CA LEU A 37 -3.58 -7.09 -10.79
C LEU A 37 -4.60 -5.95 -10.92
N LYS A 38 -5.74 -6.24 -11.53
CA LYS A 38 -6.82 -5.27 -11.70
C LYS A 38 -7.30 -4.71 -10.36
N ARG A 39 -7.53 -5.56 -9.36
CA ARG A 39 -7.92 -5.10 -8.01
C ARG A 39 -6.88 -4.16 -7.39
N LEU A 40 -5.59 -4.47 -7.53
CA LEU A 40 -4.51 -3.63 -7.00
C LEU A 40 -4.43 -2.30 -7.74
N THR A 41 -4.57 -2.31 -9.06
CA THR A 41 -4.54 -1.11 -9.90
C THR A 41 -5.76 -0.22 -9.66
N ASP A 42 -6.96 -0.79 -9.55
CA ASP A 42 -8.19 -0.02 -9.31
C ASP A 42 -8.14 0.74 -7.97
N LYS A 43 -7.45 0.19 -6.95
CA LYS A 43 -7.32 0.78 -5.62
C LYS A 43 -6.06 1.64 -5.42
N VAL A 44 -5.13 1.66 -6.39
CA VAL A 44 -3.76 2.19 -6.17
C VAL A 44 -3.75 3.66 -5.76
N PHE A 45 -4.59 4.48 -6.40
CA PHE A 45 -4.65 5.91 -6.12
C PHE A 45 -5.29 6.21 -4.77
N ASP A 46 -6.31 5.45 -4.37
CA ASP A 46 -6.98 5.60 -3.09
C ASP A 46 -6.04 5.26 -1.94
N VAL A 47 -5.35 4.12 -2.03
CA VAL A 47 -4.39 3.67 -1.01
C VAL A 47 -3.20 4.63 -0.94
N TRP A 48 -2.69 5.09 -2.08
CA TRP A 48 -1.63 6.10 -2.12
C TRP A 48 -2.06 7.44 -1.51
N GLY A 49 -3.28 7.89 -1.81
CA GLY A 49 -3.85 9.12 -1.26
C GLY A 49 -4.03 9.05 0.25
N ALA A 50 -4.54 7.93 0.77
CA ALA A 50 -4.68 7.68 2.21
C ALA A 50 -3.31 7.68 2.91
N PHE A 51 -2.32 6.99 2.34
CA PHE A 51 -0.97 6.97 2.87
C PHE A 51 -0.33 8.35 2.88
N SER A 52 -0.35 9.06 1.74
CA SER A 52 0.27 10.38 1.60
C SER A 52 -0.34 11.40 2.55
N SER A 53 -1.67 11.41 2.67
CA SER A 53 -2.38 12.29 3.60
C SER A 53 -1.96 12.03 5.03
N ARG A 54 -1.94 10.75 5.45
CA ARG A 54 -1.56 10.37 6.82
C ARG A 54 -0.12 10.75 7.14
N ILE A 55 0.83 10.51 6.24
CA ILE A 55 2.23 10.89 6.46
C ILE A 55 2.37 12.42 6.53
N ASN A 56 1.64 13.17 5.70
CA ASN A 56 1.66 14.63 5.76
C ASN A 56 1.10 15.17 7.08
N GLU A 57 0.07 14.55 7.66
CA GLU A 57 -0.42 14.89 8.99
C GLU A 57 0.64 14.66 10.05
N VAL A 58 1.23 13.45 10.08
CA VAL A 58 2.28 13.10 11.06
C VAL A 58 3.49 14.03 10.94
N LEU A 59 3.89 14.39 9.72
CA LEU A 59 5.00 15.32 9.49
C LEU A 59 4.69 16.75 9.94
N LYS A 60 3.41 17.18 9.88
CA LYS A 60 2.99 18.48 10.44
C LYS A 60 3.03 18.46 11.96
N GLU A 61 2.53 17.39 12.58
CA GLU A 61 2.57 17.21 14.04
C GLU A 61 4.01 17.21 14.57
N TYR A 62 4.96 16.61 13.84
CA TYR A 62 6.37 16.58 14.23
C TYR A 62 7.10 17.93 14.09
N LYS A 63 6.60 18.83 13.23
CA LYS A 63 7.20 20.15 12.96
C LYS A 63 6.57 21.29 13.78
N SER A 64 5.53 20.99 14.55
CA SER A 64 4.84 21.94 15.44
C SER A 64 5.34 21.85 16.87
#